data_AF-A0A9R0V958-F1
#
_entry.id   AF-A0A9R0V958-F1
#
_cell.length_a   1.000
_cell.length_b   1.000
_cell.length_c   1.000
_cell.angle_alpha   90.00
_cell.angle_beta   90.00
_cell.angle_gamma   90.00
#
_symmetry.space_group_name_H-M   'P 1'
#
loop_
_entity.id
_entity.type
_entity.pdbx_description
1 polymer ?
#
loop_
_entity_poly.entity_id
_entity_poly.type
_entity_poly.pdbx_seq_one_letter_code
_entity_poly.pdbx_strand_id
1 'polypeptide(L)'
;MQFYTISLFPQAILNYEKAVQLNWNSPQTGAKAKGITLPLANLEFERRLCFRQCRPVCQVLVNGILAEALNNWGLGLQELSAIVPAREKQTIIKTAISKFRVAIQLQFDFHRAIYNLGTVLYGLAEDTMRSGKPDVSPNELYSQSAIYVAAAHALKPNYSVYRSALRLVRLMLPLPYLKVGYLTAPPANNAIAPHTDWERSQFVLNHEGLQKANASGQPPSQSMDRGRKPTRIAVEDIVSVSASADLTLPPGAGLCVDTVHGPRFLVADSWEALDSWLDALCLVYTIFARGKSDVLAGIITG
;
A
#
# COMPACT_ATOMS: atom_id res chain seq x y z
N MET A 1 41.15 -4.47 0.06
CA MET A 1 40.23 -3.32 0.20
C MET A 1 40.32 -2.50 -1.07
N GLN A 2 39.36 -2.63 -1.97
CA GLN A 2 39.35 -1.88 -3.23
C GLN A 2 37.92 -1.42 -3.47
N PHE A 3 37.72 -0.10 -3.36
CA PHE A 3 36.48 0.63 -3.60
C PHE A 3 36.23 0.69 -5.12
N TYR A 4 35.42 -0.22 -5.67
CA TYR A 4 35.02 -0.19 -7.09
C TYR A 4 33.50 -0.26 -7.32
N THR A 5 32.67 0.00 -6.31
CA THR A 5 31.20 -0.11 -6.43
C THR A 5 30.43 1.21 -6.48
N ILE A 6 31.10 2.37 -6.37
CA ILE A 6 30.41 3.68 -6.25
C ILE A 6 30.10 4.33 -7.62
N SER A 7 30.73 3.91 -8.74
CA SER A 7 30.51 4.57 -10.05
C SER A 7 29.42 3.93 -10.93
N LEU A 8 28.84 2.79 -10.53
CA LEU A 8 27.85 2.06 -11.35
C LEU A 8 26.40 2.53 -11.12
N PHE A 9 26.08 3.13 -9.97
CA PHE A 9 24.70 3.47 -9.59
C PHE A 9 24.12 4.72 -10.29
N PRO A 10 24.84 5.86 -10.41
CA PRO A 10 24.36 6.98 -11.21
C PRO A 10 24.27 6.62 -12.69
N GLN A 11 25.20 5.77 -13.16
CA GLN A 11 25.23 5.32 -14.54
C GLN A 11 24.07 4.36 -14.85
N ALA A 12 23.68 3.49 -13.91
CA ALA A 12 22.53 2.60 -14.08
C ALA A 12 21.21 3.39 -14.18
N ILE A 13 21.02 4.42 -13.34
CA ILE A 13 19.86 5.32 -13.41
C ILE A 13 19.86 6.11 -14.72
N LEU A 14 21.00 6.70 -15.10
CA LEU A 14 21.16 7.42 -16.36
C LEU A 14 20.98 6.50 -17.58
N ASN A 15 21.43 5.25 -17.51
CA ASN A 15 21.24 4.26 -18.56
C ASN A 15 19.79 3.80 -18.65
N TYR A 16 19.07 3.74 -17.53
CA TYR A 16 17.64 3.44 -17.52
C TYR A 16 16.83 4.60 -18.11
N GLU A 17 17.11 5.84 -17.70
CA GLU A 17 16.53 7.05 -18.29
C GLU A 17 16.85 7.16 -19.79
N LYS A 18 18.09 6.84 -20.20
CA LYS A 18 18.48 6.77 -21.62
C LYS A 18 17.82 5.62 -22.38
N ALA A 19 17.64 4.45 -21.78
CA ALA A 19 16.95 3.33 -22.41
C ALA A 19 15.47 3.67 -22.69
N VAL A 20 14.82 4.36 -21.75
CA VAL A 20 13.48 4.91 -21.92
C VAL A 20 13.46 5.98 -23.02
N GLN A 21 14.44 6.89 -23.06
CA GLN A 21 14.56 7.90 -24.13
C GLN A 21 14.92 7.33 -25.52
N LEU A 22 15.70 6.25 -25.60
CA LEU A 22 16.06 5.60 -26.87
C LEU A 22 14.86 4.85 -27.47
N ASN A 23 14.00 4.26 -26.63
CA ASN A 23 12.76 3.65 -27.08
C ASN A 23 11.76 4.69 -27.63
N TRP A 24 11.83 5.94 -27.13
CA TRP A 24 11.04 7.09 -27.62
C TRP A 24 11.46 7.59 -29.01
N ASN A 25 12.74 7.43 -29.37
CA ASN A 25 13.30 7.85 -30.66
C ASN A 25 13.24 6.76 -31.75
N SER A 26 12.53 5.66 -31.49
CA SER A 26 12.13 4.71 -32.53
C SER A 26 11.28 5.42 -33.59
N PRO A 27 11.47 5.17 -34.91
CA PRO A 27 10.84 5.95 -35.98
C PRO A 27 9.30 5.94 -36.03
N GLN A 28 8.62 5.25 -35.10
CA GLN A 28 7.16 5.14 -35.07
C GLN A 28 6.45 6.17 -34.18
N THR A 29 7.15 6.93 -33.34
CA THR A 29 6.54 7.95 -32.47
C THR A 29 7.14 9.33 -32.70
N GLY A 30 6.65 10.01 -33.74
CA GLY A 30 7.03 11.39 -34.04
C GLY A 30 6.39 12.39 -33.07
N ALA A 31 7.17 12.90 -32.11
CA ALA A 31 6.90 14.19 -31.46
C ALA A 31 8.18 14.76 -30.83
N LYS A 32 8.75 15.79 -31.47
CA LYS A 32 9.78 16.66 -30.88
C LYS A 32 9.10 17.69 -29.97
N ALA A 33 9.46 17.75 -28.70
CA ALA A 33 9.12 18.87 -27.82
C ALA A 33 10.41 19.45 -27.20
N LYS A 34 10.63 20.75 -27.45
CA LYS A 34 11.73 21.56 -26.89
C LYS A 34 11.37 22.02 -25.47
N GLY A 35 12.36 21.95 -24.59
CA GLY A 35 12.61 22.84 -23.45
C GLY A 35 11.43 23.32 -22.60
N ILE A 36 11.13 22.58 -21.52
CA ILE A 36 10.46 23.08 -20.30
C ILE A 36 11.09 22.34 -19.10
N THR A 37 11.39 23.05 -18.02
CA THR A 37 11.91 22.50 -16.77
C THR A 37 10.81 21.83 -15.92
N LEU A 38 11.15 20.69 -15.28
CA LEU A 38 10.46 19.95 -14.18
C LEU A 38 9.15 19.18 -14.54
N PRO A 39 8.58 18.34 -13.62
CA PRO A 39 9.02 17.08 -12.97
C PRO A 39 7.85 16.05 -12.91
N LEU A 40 7.95 14.85 -12.29
CA LEU A 40 6.83 13.95 -11.85
C LEU A 40 5.70 13.53 -12.85
N ALA A 41 5.14 14.45 -13.62
CA ALA A 41 4.25 14.29 -14.75
C ALA A 41 4.78 13.31 -15.82
N ASN A 42 6.08 13.05 -15.88
CA ASN A 42 6.63 12.12 -16.86
C ASN A 42 6.19 10.67 -16.62
N LEU A 43 6.03 10.23 -15.36
CA LEU A 43 5.56 8.87 -15.05
C LEU A 43 4.06 8.70 -15.34
N GLU A 44 3.26 9.75 -15.14
CA GLU A 44 1.82 9.75 -15.44
C GLU A 44 1.55 9.83 -16.96
N PHE A 45 2.41 10.54 -17.69
CA PHE A 45 2.41 10.61 -19.16
C PHE A 45 2.90 9.30 -19.79
N GLU A 46 3.96 8.68 -19.24
CA GLU A 46 4.44 7.33 -19.61
C GLU A 46 3.37 6.24 -19.39
N ARG A 47 2.55 6.38 -18.33
CA ARG A 47 1.38 5.53 -18.04
C ARG A 47 0.31 5.58 -19.14
N ARG A 48 0.18 6.68 -19.89
CA ARG A 48 -0.86 6.83 -20.93
C ARG A 48 -0.40 6.42 -22.32
N LEU A 49 0.88 6.59 -22.66
CA LEU A 49 1.36 6.31 -24.01
C LEU A 49 1.69 4.83 -24.25
N CYS A 50 2.29 4.14 -23.28
CA CYS A 50 2.67 2.72 -23.43
C CYS A 50 1.46 1.76 -23.39
N PHE A 51 0.39 2.15 -22.67
CA PHE A 51 -0.80 1.33 -22.44
C PHE A 51 -1.76 1.22 -23.64
N ARG A 52 -1.75 2.15 -24.60
CA ARG A 52 -2.73 2.18 -25.68
C ARG A 52 -2.47 1.17 -26.81
N GLN A 53 -1.32 0.50 -26.85
CA GLN A 53 -0.90 -0.35 -27.98
C GLN A 53 -0.39 -1.75 -27.63
N CYS A 54 -0.31 -2.11 -26.35
CA CYS A 54 0.15 -3.43 -25.92
C CYS A 54 -1.00 -4.44 -25.75
N ARG A 55 -0.85 -5.66 -26.26
CA ARG A 55 -1.73 -6.79 -25.90
C ARG A 55 -1.63 -7.08 -24.39
N PRO A 56 -2.64 -7.71 -23.75
CA PRO A 56 -2.66 -7.98 -22.31
C PRO A 56 -1.41 -8.68 -21.76
N VAL A 57 -0.83 -9.63 -22.52
CA VAL A 57 0.41 -10.33 -22.13
C VAL A 57 1.63 -9.39 -22.10
N CYS A 58 1.76 -8.51 -23.10
CA CYS A 58 2.81 -7.50 -23.12
C CYS A 58 2.64 -6.51 -21.96
N GLN A 59 1.41 -6.16 -21.59
CA GLN A 59 1.15 -5.28 -20.46
C GLN A 59 1.61 -5.88 -19.13
N VAL A 60 1.32 -7.17 -18.88
CA VAL A 60 1.78 -7.86 -17.66
C VAL A 60 3.30 -7.92 -17.59
N LEU A 61 3.97 -8.23 -18.70
CA LEU A 61 5.43 -8.28 -18.77
C LEU A 61 6.05 -6.90 -18.52
N VAL A 62 5.55 -5.86 -19.18
CA VAL A 62 6.01 -4.48 -18.99
C VAL A 62 5.80 -4.01 -17.56
N ASN A 63 4.64 -4.32 -16.96
CA ASN A 63 4.36 -4.00 -15.56
C ASN A 63 5.34 -4.70 -14.61
N GLY A 64 5.66 -5.97 -14.84
CA GLY A 64 6.63 -6.71 -14.03
C GLY A 64 8.04 -6.10 -14.09
N ILE A 65 8.52 -5.78 -15.30
CA ILE A 65 9.83 -5.12 -15.48
C ILE A 65 9.86 -3.76 -14.79
N LEU A 66 8.80 -2.96 -14.97
CA LEU A 66 8.70 -1.64 -14.35
C LEU A 66 8.62 -1.73 -12.82
N ALA A 67 7.87 -2.70 -12.28
CA ALA A 67 7.78 -2.95 -10.85
C ALA A 67 9.17 -3.29 -10.28
N GLU A 68 9.93 -4.17 -10.94
CA GLU A 68 11.27 -4.56 -10.49
C GLU A 68 12.25 -3.38 -10.53
N ALA A 69 12.20 -2.55 -11.58
CA ALA A 69 13.00 -1.33 -11.68
C ALA A 69 12.67 -0.31 -10.58
N LEU A 70 11.38 -0.08 -10.31
CA LEU A 70 10.94 0.82 -9.25
C LEU A 70 11.33 0.31 -7.86
N ASN A 71 11.25 -1.01 -7.62
CA ASN A 71 11.73 -1.61 -6.38
C ASN A 71 13.25 -1.42 -6.21
N ASN A 72 14.04 -1.65 -7.25
CA ASN A 72 15.49 -1.45 -7.19
C ASN A 72 15.84 0.04 -6.98
N TRP A 73 15.08 0.95 -7.58
CA TRP A 73 15.22 2.40 -7.34
C TRP A 73 14.90 2.75 -5.89
N GLY A 74 13.78 2.27 -5.35
CA GLY A 74 13.43 2.46 -3.94
C GLY A 74 14.53 1.96 -3.00
N LEU A 75 15.12 0.81 -3.30
CA LEU A 75 16.22 0.22 -2.52
C LEU A 75 17.48 1.11 -2.58
N GLY A 76 17.87 1.58 -3.77
CA GLY A 76 19.01 2.49 -3.92
C GLY A 76 18.80 3.82 -3.18
N LEU A 77 17.57 4.35 -3.17
CA LEU A 77 17.23 5.55 -2.38
C LEU A 77 17.32 5.27 -0.88
N GLN A 78 16.90 4.09 -0.41
CA GLN A 78 17.03 3.69 0.99
C GLN A 78 18.52 3.61 1.40
N GLU A 79 19.37 2.99 0.58
CA GLU A 79 20.81 2.92 0.85
C GLU A 79 21.45 4.31 0.85
N LEU A 80 21.09 5.17 -0.11
CA LEU A 80 21.53 6.56 -0.16
C LEU A 80 21.10 7.33 1.11
N SER A 81 19.89 7.09 1.59
CA SER A 81 19.36 7.76 2.80
C SER A 81 20.19 7.49 4.06
N ALA A 82 20.95 6.37 4.08
CA ALA A 82 21.78 5.99 5.22
C ALA A 82 23.08 6.80 5.32
N ILE A 83 23.51 7.44 4.23
CA ILE A 83 24.78 8.18 4.16
C ILE A 83 24.63 9.69 3.99
N VAL A 84 23.43 10.18 3.65
CA VAL A 84 23.15 11.62 3.53
C VAL A 84 22.89 12.28 4.89
N PRO A 85 23.05 13.61 5.00
CA PRO A 85 22.65 14.34 6.21
C PRO A 85 21.16 14.19 6.52
N ALA A 86 20.81 14.25 7.81
CA ALA A 86 19.43 14.09 8.30
C ALA A 86 18.40 15.01 7.62
N ARG A 87 18.80 16.22 7.21
CA ARG A 87 17.95 17.19 6.51
C ARG A 87 17.44 16.68 5.15
N GLU A 88 18.22 15.85 4.46
CA GLU A 88 17.90 15.31 3.13
C GLU A 88 17.28 13.90 3.23
N LYS A 89 17.62 13.16 4.29
CA LYS A 89 17.15 11.80 4.56
C LYS A 89 15.63 11.64 4.42
N GLN A 90 14.86 12.55 5.04
CA GLN A 90 13.39 12.47 5.06
C GLN A 90 12.78 12.53 3.64
N THR A 91 13.25 13.43 2.79
CA THR A 91 12.76 13.57 1.41
C THR A 91 13.12 12.35 0.56
N ILE A 92 14.33 11.81 0.73
CA ILE A 92 14.78 10.61 0.01
C ILE A 92 13.95 9.39 0.44
N ILE A 93 13.70 9.21 1.73
CA ILE A 93 12.86 8.12 2.26
C ILE A 93 11.43 8.23 1.73
N LYS A 94 10.81 9.43 1.75
CA LYS A 94 9.47 9.64 1.17
C LYS A 94 9.42 9.26 -0.31
N THR A 95 10.49 9.55 -1.05
CA THR A 95 10.62 9.15 -2.46
C THR A 95 10.74 7.63 -2.60
N ALA A 96 11.54 6.97 -1.76
CA ALA A 96 11.68 5.51 -1.75
C ALA A 96 10.33 4.80 -1.49
N ILE A 97 9.59 5.27 -0.48
CA ILE A 97 8.24 4.77 -0.15
C ILE A 97 7.32 4.89 -1.37
N SER A 98 7.32 6.06 -2.04
CA SER A 98 6.53 6.26 -3.27
C SER A 98 6.89 5.25 -4.36
N LYS A 99 8.19 4.99 -4.61
CA LYS A 99 8.62 4.00 -5.62
C LYS A 99 8.16 2.58 -5.28
N PHE A 100 8.25 2.16 -4.03
CA PHE A 100 7.75 0.85 -3.61
C PHE A 100 6.24 0.74 -3.75
N ARG A 101 5.46 1.77 -3.37
CA ARG A 101 4.01 1.79 -3.56
C ARG A 101 3.61 1.64 -5.04
N VAL A 102 4.28 2.37 -5.93
CA VAL A 102 4.02 2.23 -7.38
C VAL A 102 4.39 0.83 -7.88
N ALA A 103 5.50 0.25 -7.41
CA ALA A 103 5.87 -1.13 -7.76
C ALA A 103 4.78 -2.15 -7.35
N ILE A 104 4.21 -1.99 -6.15
CA ILE A 104 3.11 -2.83 -5.65
C ILE A 104 1.83 -2.61 -6.48
N GLN A 105 1.52 -1.36 -6.87
CA GLN A 105 0.36 -1.09 -7.72
C GLN A 105 0.47 -1.71 -9.12
N LEU A 106 1.69 -1.83 -9.67
CA LEU A 106 1.92 -2.46 -10.97
C LEU A 106 1.89 -3.99 -10.88
N GLN A 107 2.43 -4.54 -9.79
CA GLN A 107 2.46 -5.96 -9.52
C GLN A 107 2.09 -6.21 -8.05
N PHE A 108 0.81 -6.45 -7.81
CA PHE A 108 0.21 -6.53 -6.48
C PHE A 108 0.81 -7.64 -5.61
N ASP A 109 1.27 -8.75 -6.20
CA ASP A 109 1.91 -9.86 -5.50
C ASP A 109 3.45 -9.74 -5.39
N PHE A 110 4.01 -8.55 -5.68
CA PHE A 110 5.46 -8.35 -5.66
C PHE A 110 6.01 -8.25 -4.22
N HIS A 111 6.11 -9.41 -3.58
CA HIS A 111 6.51 -9.57 -2.18
C HIS A 111 7.84 -8.89 -1.80
N ARG A 112 8.78 -8.70 -2.74
CA ARG A 112 10.03 -7.97 -2.51
C ARG A 112 9.77 -6.48 -2.26
N ALA A 113 8.93 -5.84 -3.08
CA ALA A 113 8.56 -4.43 -2.89
C ALA A 113 7.72 -4.24 -1.62
N ILE A 114 6.78 -5.15 -1.34
CA ILE A 114 6.00 -5.18 -0.10
C ILE A 114 6.92 -5.25 1.12
N TYR A 115 7.88 -6.18 1.13
CA TYR A 115 8.85 -6.32 2.22
C TYR A 115 9.76 -5.11 2.38
N ASN A 116 10.27 -4.57 1.27
CA ASN A 116 11.16 -3.41 1.28
C ASN A 116 10.44 -2.16 1.80
N LEU A 117 9.17 -1.97 1.42
CA LEU A 117 8.34 -0.90 1.97
C LEU A 117 8.15 -1.07 3.49
N GLY A 118 7.84 -2.28 3.96
CA GLY A 118 7.76 -2.56 5.39
C GLY A 118 9.06 -2.25 6.14
N THR A 119 10.21 -2.56 5.55
CA THR A 119 11.54 -2.28 6.13
C THR A 119 11.83 -0.78 6.18
N VAL A 120 11.49 -0.04 5.12
CA VAL A 120 11.66 1.43 5.10
C VAL A 120 10.76 2.11 6.13
N LEU A 121 9.51 1.66 6.28
CA LEU A 121 8.59 2.19 7.29
C LEU A 121 9.10 1.93 8.71
N TYR A 122 9.69 0.76 8.96
CA TYR A 122 10.35 0.47 10.24
C TYR A 122 11.50 1.44 10.51
N GLY A 123 12.40 1.62 9.53
CA GLY A 123 13.51 2.57 9.66
C GLY A 123 13.05 4.01 9.89
N LEU A 124 11.96 4.41 9.22
CA LEU A 124 11.34 5.72 9.42
C LEU A 124 10.75 5.86 10.83
N ALA A 125 10.15 4.80 11.39
CA ALA A 125 9.66 4.78 12.77
C ALA A 125 10.81 5.00 13.78
N GLU A 126 11.93 4.30 13.61
CA GLU A 126 13.14 4.45 14.45
C GLU A 126 13.73 5.86 14.39
N ASP A 127 13.78 6.46 13.19
CA ASP A 127 14.27 7.83 13.02
C ASP A 127 13.33 8.85 13.67
N THR A 128 12.02 8.65 13.52
CA THR A 128 10.99 9.53 14.08
C THR A 128 10.95 9.46 15.61
N MET A 129 11.13 8.26 16.17
CA MET A 129 11.26 8.06 17.62
C MET A 129 12.47 8.83 18.20
N ARG A 130 13.58 8.92 17.44
CA ARG A 130 14.80 9.62 17.86
C ARG A 130 14.73 11.14 17.71
N SER A 131 13.91 11.67 16.78
CA SER A 131 13.87 13.09 16.46
C SER A 131 12.92 13.92 17.34
N GLY A 132 11.99 13.28 18.07
CA GLY A 132 11.14 13.92 19.09
C GLY A 132 10.06 14.89 18.56
N LYS A 133 9.92 15.07 17.23
CA LYS A 133 8.86 15.86 16.57
C LYS A 133 8.23 15.07 15.42
N PRO A 134 7.29 14.16 15.69
CA PRO A 134 6.62 13.39 14.66
C PRO A 134 5.52 14.17 13.93
N ASP A 135 5.59 14.27 12.60
CA ASP A 135 4.40 14.53 11.76
C ASP A 135 3.44 13.33 11.80
N VAL A 136 3.98 12.10 11.99
CA VAL A 136 3.24 10.83 12.10
C VAL A 136 3.78 10.07 13.31
N SER A 137 2.90 9.49 14.14
CA SER A 137 3.33 8.76 15.33
C SER A 137 4.23 7.56 14.96
N PRO A 138 5.35 7.33 15.68
CA PRO A 138 6.19 6.16 15.44
C PRO A 138 5.43 4.83 15.52
N ASN A 139 4.43 4.74 16.42
CA ASN A 139 3.60 3.54 16.59
C ASN A 139 2.77 3.23 15.34
N GLU A 140 2.24 4.25 14.65
CA GLU A 140 1.53 4.04 13.39
C GLU A 140 2.49 3.53 12.30
N LEU A 141 3.71 4.05 12.23
CA LEU A 141 4.73 3.58 11.29
C LEU A 141 5.17 2.13 11.58
N TYR A 142 5.35 1.77 12.86
CA TYR A 142 5.61 0.39 13.27
C TYR A 142 4.46 -0.55 12.90
N SER A 143 3.21 -0.14 13.15
CA SER A 143 2.01 -0.89 12.77
C SER A 143 1.93 -1.10 11.25
N GLN A 144 2.14 -0.05 10.45
CA GLN A 144 2.20 -0.15 8.99
C GLN A 144 3.33 -1.08 8.52
N SER A 145 4.52 -0.94 9.10
CA SER A 145 5.64 -1.85 8.82
C SER A 145 5.26 -3.31 9.06
N ALA A 146 4.62 -3.59 10.20
CA ALA A 146 4.20 -4.93 10.57
C ALA A 146 3.17 -5.52 9.59
N ILE A 147 2.21 -4.70 9.12
CA ILE A 147 1.24 -5.09 8.10
C ILE A 147 1.95 -5.52 6.81
N TYR A 148 2.89 -4.71 6.31
CA TYR A 148 3.65 -5.01 5.09
C TYR A 148 4.52 -6.27 5.25
N VAL A 149 5.22 -6.42 6.37
CA VAL A 149 6.06 -7.60 6.63
C VAL A 149 5.21 -8.88 6.76
N ALA A 150 4.07 -8.81 7.45
CA ALA A 150 3.11 -9.90 7.54
C ALA A 150 2.59 -10.30 6.16
N ALA A 151 2.24 -9.33 5.31
CA ALA A 151 1.80 -9.59 3.95
C ALA A 151 2.88 -10.24 3.07
N ALA A 152 4.12 -9.75 3.13
CA ALA A 152 5.24 -10.35 2.42
C ALA A 152 5.50 -11.79 2.87
N HIS A 153 5.42 -12.06 4.18
CA HIS A 153 5.54 -13.41 4.71
C HIS A 153 4.38 -14.31 4.27
N ALA A 154 3.13 -13.82 4.29
CA ALA A 154 1.98 -14.58 3.83
C ALA A 154 2.10 -15.02 2.36
N LEU A 155 2.60 -14.12 1.49
CA LEU A 155 2.82 -14.41 0.07
C LEU A 155 3.99 -15.37 -0.17
N LYS A 156 5.05 -15.30 0.64
CA LYS A 156 6.25 -16.16 0.54
C LYS A 156 6.70 -16.70 1.91
N PRO A 157 5.98 -17.68 2.51
CA PRO A 157 6.26 -18.16 3.86
C PRO A 157 7.59 -18.90 4.02
N ASN A 158 8.13 -19.41 2.91
CA ASN A 158 9.39 -20.16 2.88
C ASN A 158 10.64 -19.26 2.89
N TYR A 159 10.48 -17.93 2.77
CA TYR A 159 11.61 -17.00 2.84
C TYR A 159 11.99 -16.75 4.31
N SER A 160 13.13 -17.30 4.73
CA SER A 160 13.61 -17.21 6.12
C SER A 160 13.80 -15.78 6.61
N VAL A 161 14.21 -14.87 5.73
CA VAL A 161 14.33 -13.44 6.01
C VAL A 161 12.99 -12.84 6.44
N TYR A 162 11.89 -13.17 5.74
CA TYR A 162 10.56 -12.66 6.07
C TYR A 162 10.05 -13.25 7.37
N ARG A 163 10.32 -14.54 7.62
CA ARG A 163 9.98 -15.18 8.90
C ARG A 163 10.67 -14.48 10.08
N SER A 164 11.95 -14.15 9.91
CA SER A 164 12.76 -13.48 10.95
C SER A 164 12.27 -12.06 11.21
N ALA A 165 12.00 -11.30 10.15
CA ALA A 165 11.43 -9.96 10.25
C ALA A 165 10.04 -9.98 10.90
N LEU A 166 9.17 -10.92 10.49
CA LEU A 166 7.84 -11.08 11.07
C LEU A 166 7.92 -11.33 12.58
N ARG A 167 8.85 -12.16 13.04
CA ARG A 167 9.03 -12.42 14.49
C ARG A 167 9.33 -11.13 15.28
N LEU A 168 10.02 -10.17 14.67
CA LEU A 168 10.35 -8.89 15.28
C LEU A 168 9.14 -7.95 15.33
N VAL A 169 8.37 -7.87 14.24
CA VAL A 169 7.26 -6.89 14.12
C VAL A 169 5.88 -7.44 14.47
N ARG A 170 5.72 -8.76 14.70
CA ARG A 170 4.40 -9.38 14.93
C ARG A 170 3.63 -8.75 16.09
N LEU A 171 4.32 -8.37 17.17
CA LEU A 171 3.70 -7.73 18.33
C LEU A 171 3.24 -6.28 18.07
N MET A 172 3.64 -5.70 16.94
CA MET A 172 3.19 -4.37 16.50
C MET A 172 1.87 -4.46 15.70
N LEU A 173 1.40 -5.66 15.37
CA LEU A 173 0.07 -5.87 14.80
C LEU A 173 -1.00 -5.82 15.90
N PRO A 174 -2.21 -5.31 15.60
CA PRO A 174 -3.33 -5.34 16.52
C PRO A 174 -3.99 -6.74 16.54
N LEU A 175 -3.26 -7.76 16.99
CA LEU A 175 -3.72 -9.15 17.03
C LEU A 175 -5.07 -9.27 17.79
N PRO A 176 -6.02 -10.11 17.34
CA PRO A 176 -5.93 -11.07 16.23
C PRO A 176 -6.25 -10.49 14.85
N TYR A 177 -6.12 -9.17 14.67
CA TYR A 177 -6.41 -8.46 13.44
C TYR A 177 -5.12 -8.00 12.75
N LEU A 178 -5.21 -7.77 11.44
CA LEU A 178 -4.12 -7.16 10.67
C LEU A 178 -4.11 -5.64 10.87
N LYS A 179 -5.29 -5.01 10.88
CA LYS A 179 -5.45 -3.58 11.09
C LYS A 179 -6.69 -3.28 11.92
N VAL A 180 -6.59 -2.28 12.77
CA VAL A 180 -7.70 -1.68 13.51
C VAL A 180 -7.62 -0.16 13.33
N GLY A 181 -8.76 0.50 13.20
CA GLY A 181 -8.81 1.96 13.08
C GLY A 181 -10.25 2.46 13.02
N TYR A 182 -10.42 3.77 13.00
CA TYR A 182 -11.74 4.38 12.86
C TYR A 182 -12.05 4.68 11.39
N LEU A 183 -13.31 4.46 11.02
CA LEU A 183 -13.91 4.89 9.77
C LEU A 183 -15.33 5.38 10.06
N THR A 184 -15.77 6.35 9.29
CA THR A 184 -17.15 6.82 9.28
C THR A 184 -17.90 6.09 8.17
N ALA A 185 -19.01 5.46 8.51
CA ALA A 185 -19.78 4.62 7.60
C ALA A 185 -21.27 4.94 7.67
N PRO A 186 -22.02 4.75 6.58
CA PRO A 186 -23.47 4.88 6.62
C PRO A 186 -24.11 3.75 7.45
N PRO A 187 -25.38 3.89 7.87
CA PRO A 187 -26.15 2.81 8.48
C PRO A 187 -26.16 1.56 7.59
N ALA A 188 -26.06 0.37 8.20
CA ALA A 188 -25.88 -0.92 7.50
C ALA A 188 -26.90 -1.19 6.37
N ASN A 189 -28.11 -0.63 6.47
CA ASN A 189 -29.22 -0.85 5.53
C ASN A 189 -29.53 0.37 4.65
N ASN A 190 -28.74 1.46 4.73
CA ASN A 190 -28.99 2.66 3.94
C ASN A 190 -27.67 3.34 3.53
N ALA A 191 -27.13 2.96 2.37
CA ALA A 191 -25.86 3.49 1.86
C ALA A 191 -25.94 4.96 1.40
N ILE A 192 -27.14 5.50 1.19
CA ILE A 192 -27.38 6.89 0.73
C ILE A 192 -27.99 7.70 1.89
N ALA A 193 -27.68 7.33 3.14
CA ALA A 193 -28.19 8.04 4.30
C ALA A 193 -27.66 9.49 4.36
N PRO A 194 -28.45 10.44 4.89
CA PRO A 194 -27.97 11.80 5.13
C PRO A 194 -26.76 11.78 6.06
N HIS A 195 -25.87 12.77 5.94
CA HIS A 195 -24.61 12.81 6.69
C HIS A 195 -24.78 12.73 8.21
N THR A 196 -25.93 13.15 8.75
CA THR A 196 -26.27 13.06 10.18
C THR A 196 -26.35 11.63 10.70
N ASP A 197 -26.60 10.67 9.81
CA ASP A 197 -26.81 9.27 10.17
C ASP A 197 -25.53 8.44 10.00
N TRP A 198 -24.48 9.05 9.46
CA TRP A 198 -23.17 8.41 9.32
C TRP A 198 -22.48 8.36 10.67
N GLU A 199 -21.99 7.17 11.03
CA GLU A 199 -21.46 6.92 12.37
C GLU A 199 -19.97 6.62 12.30
N ARG A 200 -19.17 7.45 12.98
CA ARG A 200 -17.75 7.17 13.19
C ARG A 200 -17.60 6.01 14.16
N SER A 201 -17.10 4.89 13.65
CA SER A 201 -17.02 3.62 14.37
C SER A 201 -15.63 3.01 14.23
N GLN A 202 -15.26 2.11 15.16
CA GLN A 202 -14.03 1.34 15.00
C GLN A 202 -14.29 0.17 14.03
N PHE A 203 -13.32 -0.08 13.15
CA PHE A 203 -13.31 -1.19 12.20
C PHE A 203 -12.06 -2.05 12.41
N VAL A 204 -12.22 -3.34 12.16
CA VAL A 204 -11.14 -4.32 12.18
C VAL A 204 -11.05 -5.02 10.83
N LEU A 205 -9.82 -5.29 10.39
CA LEU A 205 -9.51 -6.03 9.17
C LEU A 205 -8.72 -7.27 9.53
N ASN A 206 -9.24 -8.43 9.18
CA ASN A 206 -8.57 -9.73 9.31
C ASN A 206 -8.41 -10.38 7.93
N HIS A 207 -8.08 -11.67 7.89
CA HIS A 207 -7.94 -12.45 6.67
C HIS A 207 -9.28 -12.74 5.96
N GLU A 208 -10.42 -12.54 6.61
CA GLU A 208 -11.76 -12.78 6.06
C GLU A 208 -12.44 -11.51 5.52
N GLY A 209 -12.00 -10.31 5.95
CA GLY A 209 -12.55 -9.05 5.47
C GLY A 209 -12.58 -7.93 6.51
N LEU A 210 -13.26 -6.85 6.14
CA LEU A 210 -13.43 -5.64 6.95
C LEU A 210 -14.77 -5.69 7.68
N GLN A 211 -14.78 -5.40 8.98
CA GLN A 211 -16.01 -5.38 9.76
C GLN A 211 -15.99 -4.29 10.83
N LYS A 212 -17.16 -3.72 11.13
CA LYS A 212 -17.34 -2.83 12.30
C LYS A 212 -17.06 -3.63 13.58
N ALA A 213 -16.24 -3.08 14.47
CA ALA A 213 -15.92 -3.67 15.77
C ALA A 213 -17.11 -3.48 16.72
N ASN A 214 -17.44 -4.50 17.52
CA ASN A 214 -18.39 -4.34 18.61
C ASN A 214 -17.72 -3.59 19.78
N ALA A 215 -18.51 -2.88 20.58
CA ALA A 215 -18.03 -2.03 21.69
C ALA A 215 -17.15 -2.76 22.74
N SER A 216 -17.09 -4.10 22.72
CA SER A 216 -16.25 -4.93 23.59
C SER A 216 -14.91 -5.38 22.99
N GLY A 217 -14.59 -5.01 21.74
CA GLY A 217 -13.35 -5.45 21.06
C GLY A 217 -13.29 -6.96 20.73
N GLN A 218 -14.34 -7.71 21.03
CA GLN A 218 -14.46 -9.13 20.70
C GLN A 218 -15.15 -9.34 19.34
N PRO A 219 -14.80 -10.40 18.60
CA PRO A 219 -15.59 -10.82 17.44
C PRO A 219 -17.04 -11.07 17.88
N PRO A 220 -18.04 -10.81 17.02
CA PRO A 220 -19.44 -11.05 17.38
C PRO A 220 -19.64 -12.50 17.79
N SER A 221 -19.80 -12.74 19.08
CA SER A 221 -20.35 -13.99 19.60
C SER A 221 -21.72 -14.18 18.97
N GLN A 222 -21.94 -15.35 18.36
CA GLN A 222 -23.22 -15.75 17.79
C GLN A 222 -24.28 -15.93 18.89
N SER A 223 -24.75 -14.85 19.50
CA SER A 223 -25.93 -14.89 20.35
C SER A 223 -26.63 -13.53 20.40
N MET A 224 -27.82 -13.52 19.80
CA MET A 224 -28.97 -12.64 20.07
C MET A 224 -28.77 -11.13 19.90
N ASP A 225 -28.64 -10.68 18.65
CA ASP A 225 -29.43 -9.53 18.18
C ASP A 225 -29.87 -9.79 16.73
N ARG A 226 -31.11 -10.28 16.56
CA ARG A 226 -31.65 -10.77 15.27
C ARG A 226 -32.10 -9.64 14.31
N GLY A 227 -31.71 -8.38 14.55
CA GLY A 227 -32.19 -7.23 13.78
C GLY A 227 -31.17 -6.48 12.92
N ARG A 228 -29.89 -6.46 13.29
CA ARG A 228 -28.88 -5.60 12.63
C ARG A 228 -27.66 -6.44 12.23
N LYS A 229 -27.61 -6.89 10.97
CA LYS A 229 -26.39 -7.53 10.45
C LYS A 229 -25.24 -6.51 10.55
N PRO A 230 -24.11 -6.85 11.18
CA PRO A 230 -22.96 -5.95 11.24
C PRO A 230 -22.52 -5.60 9.81
N THR A 231 -22.15 -4.34 9.59
CA THR A 231 -21.57 -3.89 8.31
C THR A 231 -20.24 -4.62 8.12
N ARG A 232 -20.29 -5.74 7.39
CA ARG A 232 -19.15 -6.58 7.04
C ARG A 232 -18.98 -6.57 5.53
N ILE A 233 -17.75 -6.41 5.08
CA ILE A 233 -17.32 -6.57 3.71
C ILE A 233 -16.39 -7.78 3.71
N ALA A 234 -16.86 -8.92 3.20
CA ALA A 234 -16.03 -10.11 3.08
C ALA A 234 -14.98 -9.90 1.99
N VAL A 235 -13.76 -10.42 2.20
CA VAL A 235 -12.66 -10.28 1.23
C VAL A 235 -13.01 -10.91 -0.13
N GLU A 236 -13.79 -11.98 -0.12
CA GLU A 236 -14.27 -12.69 -1.32
C GLU A 236 -15.26 -11.87 -2.15
N ASP A 237 -15.96 -10.92 -1.53
CA ASP A 237 -16.92 -10.06 -2.21
C ASP A 237 -16.25 -8.84 -2.85
N ILE A 238 -14.99 -8.53 -2.51
CA ILE A 238 -14.27 -7.35 -2.99
C ILE A 238 -13.93 -7.52 -4.47
N VAL A 239 -14.32 -6.53 -5.28
CA VAL A 239 -13.98 -6.40 -6.70
C VAL A 239 -12.87 -5.37 -6.89
N SER A 240 -12.97 -4.23 -6.19
CA SER A 240 -12.05 -3.11 -6.32
C SER A 240 -12.03 -2.29 -5.04
N VAL A 241 -10.90 -1.61 -4.77
CA VAL A 241 -10.76 -0.68 -3.65
C VAL A 241 -10.07 0.58 -4.16
N SER A 242 -10.67 1.75 -3.94
CA SER A 242 -10.10 3.02 -4.40
C SER A 242 -10.42 4.19 -3.46
N ALA A 243 -9.60 5.23 -3.51
CA ALA A 243 -10.01 6.53 -2.99
C ALA A 243 -11.27 7.02 -3.74
N SER A 244 -12.18 7.68 -3.03
CA SER A 244 -13.40 8.26 -3.58
C SER A 244 -13.35 9.78 -3.47
N ALA A 245 -13.61 10.45 -4.59
CA ALA A 245 -13.81 11.90 -4.67
C ALA A 245 -15.31 12.25 -4.77
N ASP A 246 -16.20 11.32 -4.39
CA ASP A 246 -17.63 11.55 -4.40
C ASP A 246 -18.00 12.68 -3.42
N LEU A 247 -18.48 13.78 -3.98
CA LEU A 247 -18.85 15.00 -3.25
C LEU A 247 -20.08 14.81 -2.37
N THR A 248 -20.79 13.68 -2.51
CA THR A 248 -21.92 13.32 -1.65
C THR A 248 -21.49 12.66 -0.34
N LEU A 249 -20.21 12.34 -0.16
CA LEU A 249 -19.69 11.78 1.09
C LEU A 249 -19.56 12.85 2.19
N PRO A 250 -19.66 12.47 3.47
CA PRO A 250 -19.31 13.36 4.57
C PRO A 250 -17.87 13.88 4.47
N PRO A 251 -17.55 15.00 5.16
CA PRO A 251 -16.20 15.54 5.18
C PRO A 251 -15.17 14.50 5.64
N GLY A 252 -14.09 14.36 4.86
CA GLY A 252 -12.99 13.43 5.13
C GLY A 252 -12.43 12.83 3.84
N ALA A 253 -11.59 11.81 3.99
CA ALA A 253 -10.99 11.11 2.86
C ALA A 253 -11.85 9.88 2.49
N GLY A 254 -12.53 9.95 1.35
CA GLY A 254 -13.46 8.91 0.91
C GLY A 254 -12.77 7.63 0.45
N LEU A 255 -13.33 6.49 0.82
CA LEU A 255 -12.94 5.14 0.42
C LEU A 255 -14.14 4.46 -0.26
N CYS A 256 -13.95 3.97 -1.48
CA CYS A 256 -14.90 3.11 -2.17
C CYS A 256 -14.37 1.68 -2.17
N VAL A 257 -15.19 0.75 -1.67
CA VAL A 257 -14.97 -0.69 -1.81
C VAL A 257 -16.06 -1.23 -2.71
N ASP A 258 -15.73 -1.49 -3.97
CA ASP A 258 -16.65 -2.12 -4.89
C ASP A 258 -16.79 -3.59 -4.52
N THR A 259 -18.02 -4.05 -4.33
CA THR A 259 -18.31 -5.45 -4.07
C THR A 259 -19.21 -6.03 -5.15
N VAL A 260 -19.31 -7.37 -5.21
CA VAL A 260 -20.30 -8.06 -6.06
C VAL A 260 -21.75 -7.66 -5.75
N HIS A 261 -21.99 -7.07 -4.57
CA HIS A 261 -23.29 -6.57 -4.12
C HIS A 261 -23.46 -5.05 -4.29
N GLY A 262 -22.52 -4.39 -4.97
CA GLY A 262 -22.50 -2.95 -5.19
C GLY A 262 -21.44 -2.21 -4.35
N PRO A 263 -21.25 -0.90 -4.59
CA PRO A 263 -20.23 -0.10 -3.92
C PRO A 263 -20.56 0.11 -2.43
N ARG A 264 -19.53 0.08 -1.59
CA ARG A 264 -19.58 0.42 -0.17
C ARG A 264 -18.67 1.60 0.08
N PHE A 265 -19.25 2.69 0.56
CA PHE A 265 -18.51 3.92 0.87
C PHE A 265 -18.20 4.01 2.36
N LEU A 266 -16.97 4.41 2.66
CA LEU A 266 -16.44 4.66 3.99
C LEU A 266 -15.66 5.98 3.93
N VAL A 267 -15.49 6.66 5.06
CA VAL A 267 -14.72 7.91 5.15
C VAL A 267 -13.68 7.78 6.26
N ALA A 268 -12.42 8.02 5.92
CA ALA A 268 -11.32 8.11 6.88
C ALA A 268 -11.13 9.56 7.35
N ASP A 269 -10.60 9.72 8.57
CA ASP A 269 -10.39 11.04 9.19
C ASP A 269 -9.31 11.87 8.46
N SER A 270 -8.40 11.23 7.73
CA SER A 270 -7.34 11.89 6.95
C SER A 270 -6.95 11.09 5.70
N TRP A 271 -6.24 11.73 4.76
CA TRP A 271 -5.72 11.06 3.56
C TRP A 271 -4.65 10.01 3.89
N GLU A 272 -3.85 10.23 4.93
CA GLU A 272 -2.87 9.25 5.40
C GLU A 272 -3.56 8.01 6.01
N ALA A 273 -4.65 8.21 6.75
CA ALA A 273 -5.47 7.11 7.26
C ALA A 273 -6.13 6.34 6.11
N LEU A 274 -6.62 7.04 5.08
CA LEU A 274 -7.16 6.43 3.86
C LEU A 274 -6.10 5.58 3.15
N ASP A 275 -4.91 6.12 2.90
CA ASP A 275 -3.79 5.38 2.30
C ASP A 275 -3.46 4.11 3.09
N SER A 276 -3.42 4.21 4.42
CA SER A 276 -3.16 3.08 5.32
C SER A 276 -4.26 2.00 5.24
N TRP A 277 -5.53 2.41 5.09
CA TRP A 277 -6.64 1.48 4.87
C TRP A 277 -6.64 0.85 3.48
N LEU A 278 -6.36 1.64 2.43
CA LEU A 278 -6.21 1.18 1.06
C LEU A 278 -5.11 0.13 0.94
N ASP A 279 -3.93 0.45 1.45
CA ASP A 279 -2.78 -0.45 1.46
C ASP A 279 -3.16 -1.78 2.15
N ALA A 280 -3.75 -1.72 3.34
CA ALA A 280 -4.13 -2.92 4.09
C ALA A 280 -5.20 -3.77 3.38
N LEU A 281 -6.26 -3.17 2.84
CA LEU A 281 -7.31 -3.88 2.10
C LEU A 281 -6.76 -4.53 0.83
N CYS A 282 -5.95 -3.80 0.06
CA CYS A 282 -5.29 -4.32 -1.14
C CYS A 282 -4.37 -5.49 -0.82
N LEU A 283 -3.61 -5.44 0.29
CA LEU A 283 -2.75 -6.54 0.73
C LEU A 283 -3.56 -7.78 1.14
N VAL A 284 -4.62 -7.62 1.92
CA VAL A 284 -5.50 -8.74 2.32
C VAL A 284 -6.15 -9.38 1.10
N TYR A 285 -6.71 -8.58 0.20
CA TYR A 285 -7.28 -9.08 -1.05
C TYR A 285 -6.24 -9.80 -1.91
N THR A 286 -5.04 -9.25 -2.03
CA THR A 286 -3.92 -9.88 -2.75
C THR A 286 -3.58 -11.26 -2.19
N ILE A 287 -3.50 -11.38 -0.87
CA ILE A 287 -3.21 -12.63 -0.17
C ILE A 287 -4.33 -13.65 -0.40
N PHE A 288 -5.59 -13.21 -0.32
CA PHE A 288 -6.76 -14.02 -0.64
C PHE A 288 -6.73 -14.52 -2.09
N ALA A 289 -6.53 -13.63 -3.07
CA ALA A 289 -6.48 -13.95 -4.49
C ALA A 289 -5.34 -14.93 -4.85
N ARG A 290 -4.29 -15.01 -4.02
CA ARG A 290 -3.18 -15.97 -4.15
C ARG A 290 -3.38 -17.26 -3.36
N GLY A 291 -4.54 -17.47 -2.74
CA GLY A 291 -4.85 -18.66 -1.95
C GLY A 291 -3.99 -18.78 -0.69
N LYS A 292 -3.65 -17.64 -0.06
CA LYS A 292 -2.77 -17.57 1.11
C LYS A 292 -3.48 -17.04 2.37
N SER A 293 -4.82 -17.00 2.38
CA SER A 293 -5.59 -16.53 3.54
C SER A 293 -5.29 -17.30 4.82
N ASP A 294 -5.14 -18.63 4.75
CA ASP A 294 -4.81 -19.46 5.93
C ASP A 294 -3.45 -19.11 6.53
N VAL A 295 -2.49 -18.72 5.69
CA VAL A 295 -1.17 -18.28 6.16
C VAL A 295 -1.31 -16.96 6.91
N LEU A 296 -2.07 -16.00 6.36
CA LEU A 296 -2.35 -14.75 7.05
C LEU A 296 -3.14 -14.98 8.36
N ALA A 297 -4.10 -15.91 8.36
CA ALA A 297 -4.82 -16.32 9.55
C ALA A 297 -3.84 -16.76 10.65
N GLY A 298 -2.95 -17.71 10.38
CA GLY A 298 -1.93 -18.15 11.36
C GLY A 298 -0.97 -17.03 11.80
N ILE A 299 -0.68 -16.05 10.93
CA ILE A 299 0.10 -14.87 11.31
C ILE A 299 -0.63 -13.99 12.33
N ILE A 300 -1.94 -13.82 12.21
CA ILE A 300 -2.68 -12.90 13.08
C ILE A 300 -3.34 -13.59 14.29
N THR A 301 -3.67 -14.88 14.22
CA THR A 301 -4.40 -15.57 15.30
C THR A 301 -3.49 -16.34 16.27
N GLY A 302 -2.30 -16.76 15.85
CA GLY A 302 -1.46 -17.67 16.65
C GLY A 302 -1.30 -19.01 15.98
#